data_AF-A0A1G8GGK1-F1
#
_entry.id   AF-A0A1G8GGK1-F1
#
_cell.length_a   1.000
_cell.length_b   1.000
_cell.length_c   1.000
_cell.angle_alpha   90.00
_cell.angle_beta   90.00
_cell.angle_gamma   90.00
#
_symmetry.space_group_name_H-M   'P 1'
#
loop_
_entity.id
_entity.type
_entity.pdbx_description
1 polymer ?
#
loop_
_entity_poly.entity_id
_entity_poly.type
_entity_poly.pdbx_seq_one_letter_code
_entity_poly.pdbx_strand_id
1 'polypeptide(L)'
;MRISILAALLLGLSGPVSAVELDIYHMLNHLDNYGNLDLRNKPYTSLPVNTVIKGNLNISKTRFVALPKGLDVQGSLEAANSSLATVPRGVKIKGYANFLGAKIENWPAGVSVGGYINFTDTPLRELPPGFHVKGDLSLVRTQIEALPDGIVVDGNLFIGGSKLTKFPDTMTVKGNIFLGGNRINTWPKNLTLGGAVAP
;
A
#
# COMPACT_ATOMS: atom_id res chain seq x y z
N MET A 1 58.65 35.54 2.55
CA MET A 1 58.65 34.07 2.59
C MET A 1 57.23 33.62 2.92
N ARG A 2 56.59 32.90 2.00
CA ARG A 2 55.15 32.54 2.00
C ARG A 2 54.91 31.33 2.91
N ILE A 3 53.82 31.34 3.69
CA ILE A 3 53.20 30.09 4.18
C ILE A 3 51.69 30.27 4.04
N SER A 4 51.14 29.68 2.97
CA SER A 4 49.71 29.51 2.77
C SER A 4 49.30 28.17 3.39
N ILE A 5 48.40 28.19 4.39
CA ILE A 5 47.82 26.98 4.96
C ILE A 5 46.60 26.60 4.11
N LEU A 6 46.70 25.48 3.40
CA LEU A 6 45.63 24.91 2.59
C LEU A 6 44.71 24.11 3.51
N ALA A 7 43.49 24.61 3.77
CA ALA A 7 42.44 23.85 4.44
C ALA A 7 41.75 22.93 3.42
N ALA A 8 42.01 21.63 3.50
CA ALA A 8 41.29 20.63 2.72
C ALA A 8 39.92 20.37 3.36
N LEU A 9 38.87 20.89 2.72
CA LEU A 9 37.48 20.62 3.07
C LEU A 9 37.13 19.19 2.59
N LEU A 10 37.00 18.23 3.50
CA LEU A 10 36.48 16.89 3.18
C LEU A 10 34.97 16.98 2.92
N LEU A 11 34.60 17.27 1.67
CA LEU A 11 33.24 17.05 1.18
C LEU A 11 33.00 15.54 1.13
N GLY A 12 32.33 15.00 2.15
CA GLY A 12 31.78 13.65 2.11
C GLY A 12 30.80 13.56 0.96
N LEU A 13 31.24 12.96 -0.16
CA LEU A 13 30.38 12.58 -1.27
C LEU A 13 29.39 11.52 -0.76
N SER A 14 28.22 11.94 -0.30
CA SER A 14 27.06 11.06 -0.24
C SER A 14 26.63 10.78 -1.68
N GLY A 15 27.33 9.86 -2.35
CA GLY A 15 26.87 9.31 -3.61
C GLY A 15 25.45 8.77 -3.44
N PRO A 16 24.61 8.78 -4.49
CA PRO A 16 23.30 8.15 -4.41
C PRO A 16 23.53 6.70 -3.99
N VAL A 17 22.98 6.30 -2.84
CA VAL A 17 23.01 4.90 -2.41
C VAL A 17 22.36 4.12 -3.54
N SER A 18 23.17 3.43 -4.33
CA SER A 18 22.70 2.70 -5.51
C SER A 18 21.56 1.77 -5.08
N ALA A 19 20.50 1.70 -5.89
CA ALA A 19 19.44 0.73 -5.68
C ALA A 19 20.06 -0.68 -5.75
N VAL A 20 20.00 -1.43 -4.65
CA VAL A 20 20.56 -2.78 -4.59
C VAL A 20 19.40 -3.77 -4.63
N GLU A 21 19.45 -4.74 -5.54
CA GLU A 21 18.56 -5.90 -5.50
C GLU A 21 18.88 -6.74 -4.27
N LEU A 22 17.86 -7.10 -3.49
CA LEU A 22 18.05 -7.92 -2.31
C LEU A 22 18.05 -9.40 -2.73
N ASP A 23 19.22 -10.03 -2.81
CA ASP A 23 19.30 -11.47 -3.03
C ASP A 23 18.90 -12.28 -1.78
N ILE A 24 18.76 -13.59 -1.95
CA ILE A 24 18.31 -14.52 -0.90
C ILE A 24 19.23 -14.52 0.33
N TYR A 25 20.54 -14.33 0.17
CA TYR A 25 21.48 -14.35 1.28
C TYR A 25 21.41 -13.05 2.08
N HIS A 26 21.29 -11.92 1.40
CA HIS A 26 21.13 -10.63 2.07
C HIS A 26 19.77 -10.52 2.78
N MET A 27 18.72 -11.20 2.30
CA MET A 27 17.44 -11.27 3.01
C MET A 27 17.60 -11.82 4.44
N LEU A 28 18.48 -12.80 4.64
CA LEU A 28 18.69 -13.44 5.95
C LEU A 28 19.15 -12.45 7.02
N ASN A 29 19.83 -11.37 6.62
CA ASN A 29 20.30 -10.33 7.56
C ASN A 29 19.17 -9.45 8.11
N HIS A 30 17.98 -9.52 7.51
CA HIS A 30 16.81 -8.70 7.86
C HIS A 30 15.60 -9.53 8.31
N LEU A 31 15.79 -10.86 8.44
CA LEU A 31 14.78 -11.78 8.95
C LEU A 31 14.93 -11.96 10.45
N ASP A 32 13.82 -11.88 11.18
CA ASP A 32 13.77 -12.28 12.58
C ASP A 32 13.39 -13.77 12.75
N ASN A 33 13.41 -14.25 14.00
CA ASN A 33 13.09 -15.64 14.35
C ASN A 33 11.59 -16.00 14.18
N TYR A 34 10.73 -15.01 13.92
CA TYR A 34 9.31 -15.22 13.59
C TYR A 34 9.05 -15.18 12.08
N GLY A 35 10.10 -14.99 11.27
CA GLY A 35 10.02 -14.93 9.82
C GLY A 35 9.55 -13.58 9.27
N ASN A 36 9.59 -12.51 10.07
CA ASN A 36 9.33 -11.15 9.61
C ASN A 36 10.55 -10.63 8.86
N LEU A 37 10.33 -10.03 7.69
CA LEU A 37 11.36 -9.38 6.89
C LEU A 37 11.24 -7.85 7.03
N ASP A 38 12.17 -7.22 7.75
CA ASP A 38 12.18 -5.76 7.94
C ASP A 38 13.22 -5.05 7.06
N LEU A 39 12.74 -4.44 5.99
CA LEU A 39 13.52 -3.63 5.06
C LEU A 39 13.24 -2.14 5.22
N ARG A 40 12.59 -1.71 6.30
CA ARG A 40 12.24 -0.31 6.50
C ARG A 40 13.46 0.60 6.41
N ASN A 41 13.35 1.66 5.61
CA ASN A 41 14.41 2.65 5.41
C ASN A 41 15.74 2.04 4.88
N LYS A 42 15.70 0.85 4.27
CA LYS A 42 16.86 0.23 3.62
C LYS A 42 16.92 0.61 2.14
N PRO A 43 18.11 0.54 1.50
CA PRO A 43 18.29 1.00 0.13
C PRO A 43 17.81 0.02 -0.95
N TYR A 44 17.20 -1.10 -0.55
CA TYR A 44 16.73 -2.13 -1.46
C TYR A 44 15.53 -1.66 -2.29
N THR A 45 15.41 -2.22 -3.49
CA THR A 45 14.38 -1.83 -4.47
C THR A 45 13.54 -2.99 -5.01
N SER A 46 13.95 -4.22 -4.72
CA SER A 46 13.26 -5.43 -5.17
C SER A 46 13.53 -6.58 -4.21
N LEU A 47 12.65 -7.58 -4.31
CA LEU A 47 12.80 -8.91 -3.74
C LEU A 47 12.87 -9.92 -4.91
N PRO A 48 13.42 -11.12 -4.70
CA PRO A 48 13.40 -12.16 -5.71
C PRO A 48 11.96 -12.56 -6.09
N VAL A 49 11.76 -13.05 -7.32
CA VAL A 49 10.47 -13.61 -7.73
C VAL A 49 10.10 -14.83 -6.90
N ASN A 50 8.79 -15.06 -6.70
CA ASN A 50 8.26 -16.16 -5.89
C ASN A 50 8.78 -16.17 -4.44
N THR A 51 9.19 -15.02 -3.90
CA THR A 51 9.58 -14.90 -2.50
C THR A 51 8.40 -15.23 -1.60
N VAL A 52 8.64 -16.10 -0.60
CA VAL A 52 7.67 -16.41 0.45
C VAL A 52 8.18 -15.84 1.77
N ILE A 53 7.44 -14.90 2.35
CA ILE A 53 7.71 -14.34 3.67
C ILE A 53 6.83 -15.04 4.70
N LYS A 54 7.44 -15.69 5.70
CA LYS A 54 6.71 -16.50 6.69
C LYS A 54 5.99 -15.67 7.75
N GLY A 55 6.44 -14.46 8.00
CA GLY A 55 5.81 -13.46 8.85
C GLY A 55 5.40 -12.22 8.04
N ASN A 56 5.58 -11.06 8.66
CA ASN A 56 5.28 -9.76 8.07
C ASN A 56 6.40 -9.28 7.13
N LEU A 57 6.04 -8.50 6.11
CA LEU A 57 6.99 -7.80 5.25
C LEU A 57 6.87 -6.30 5.49
N ASN A 58 7.97 -5.65 5.88
CA ASN A 58 8.04 -4.20 6.01
C ASN A 58 9.00 -3.59 4.98
N ILE A 59 8.46 -2.90 3.99
CA ILE A 59 9.19 -2.13 2.99
C ILE A 59 8.91 -0.62 3.11
N SER A 60 8.46 -0.17 4.29
CA SER A 60 8.15 1.24 4.53
C SER A 60 9.38 2.13 4.32
N LYS A 61 9.17 3.31 3.73
CA LYS A 61 10.26 4.27 3.42
C LYS A 61 11.38 3.71 2.54
N THR A 62 11.07 2.72 1.69
CA THR A 62 12.02 2.20 0.69
C THR A 62 11.72 2.74 -0.70
N ARG A 63 12.64 2.46 -1.65
CA ARG A 63 12.50 2.80 -3.07
C ARG A 63 11.94 1.66 -3.91
N PHE A 64 11.26 0.68 -3.31
CA PHE A 64 10.55 -0.35 -4.06
C PHE A 64 9.52 0.31 -4.96
N VAL A 65 9.65 0.15 -6.28
CA VAL A 65 8.66 0.65 -7.26
C VAL A 65 7.60 -0.41 -7.53
N ALA A 66 7.98 -1.70 -7.47
CA ALA A 66 7.08 -2.82 -7.65
C ALA A 66 7.36 -3.96 -6.66
N LEU A 67 6.33 -4.71 -6.27
CA LEU A 67 6.51 -6.01 -5.62
C LEU A 67 6.89 -7.08 -6.66
N PRO A 68 7.62 -8.14 -6.29
CA PRO A 68 7.92 -9.21 -7.24
C PRO A 68 6.69 -10.06 -7.56
N LYS A 69 6.67 -10.64 -8.76
CA LYS A 69 5.66 -11.64 -9.15
C LYS A 69 5.73 -12.84 -8.21
N GLY A 70 4.57 -13.37 -7.83
CA GLY A 70 4.47 -14.55 -6.97
C GLY A 70 4.82 -14.31 -5.51
N LEU A 71 4.92 -13.04 -5.05
CA LEU A 71 5.12 -12.74 -3.64
C LEU A 71 3.98 -13.33 -2.79
N ASP A 72 4.35 -14.09 -1.76
CA ASP A 72 3.43 -14.65 -0.79
C ASP A 72 3.87 -14.26 0.62
N VAL A 73 3.11 -13.36 1.27
CA VAL A 73 3.34 -12.88 2.63
C VAL A 73 2.33 -13.56 3.56
N GLN A 74 2.83 -14.41 4.45
CA GLN A 74 2.01 -15.16 5.41
C GLN A 74 1.59 -14.32 6.63
N GLY A 75 2.17 -13.13 6.80
CA GLY A 75 1.68 -12.08 7.70
C GLY A 75 1.10 -10.89 6.94
N SER A 76 1.35 -9.68 7.45
CA SER A 76 0.92 -8.40 6.88
C SER A 76 2.01 -7.73 6.04
N LEU A 77 1.60 -6.81 5.16
CA LEU A 77 2.49 -5.96 4.37
C LEU A 77 2.42 -4.50 4.85
N GLU A 78 3.56 -3.97 5.27
CA GLU A 78 3.77 -2.55 5.58
C GLU A 78 4.60 -1.90 4.46
N ALA A 79 4.00 -1.00 3.68
CA ALA A 79 4.66 -0.28 2.60
C ALA A 79 4.47 1.24 2.71
N ALA A 80 4.25 1.73 3.93
CA ALA A 80 3.98 3.13 4.20
C ALA A 80 5.14 4.04 3.76
N ASN A 81 4.80 5.12 3.05
CA ASN A 81 5.72 6.13 2.52
C ASN A 81 6.85 5.53 1.66
N SER A 82 6.58 4.41 0.99
CA SER A 82 7.49 3.83 0.00
C SER A 82 7.25 4.42 -1.40
N SER A 83 8.16 4.14 -2.33
CA SER A 83 7.98 4.45 -3.76
C SER A 83 7.03 3.46 -4.47
N LEU A 84 6.35 2.56 -3.75
CA LEU A 84 5.61 1.45 -4.35
C LEU A 84 4.47 1.97 -5.22
N ALA A 85 4.51 1.63 -6.51
CA ALA A 85 3.53 2.03 -7.50
C ALA A 85 2.81 0.84 -8.14
N THR A 86 3.41 -0.36 -8.13
CA THR A 86 2.86 -1.55 -8.80
C THR A 86 2.86 -2.78 -7.91
N VAL A 87 1.69 -3.42 -7.80
CA VAL A 87 1.54 -4.75 -7.18
C VAL A 87 1.14 -5.73 -8.28
N PRO A 88 1.93 -6.77 -8.59
CA PRO A 88 1.54 -7.71 -9.64
C PRO A 88 0.31 -8.56 -9.26
N ARG A 89 -0.45 -9.03 -10.26
CA ARG A 89 -1.45 -10.08 -10.07
C ARG A 89 -0.81 -11.31 -9.41
N GLY A 90 -1.55 -11.97 -8.53
CA GLY A 90 -1.14 -13.20 -7.86
C GLY A 90 -0.36 -12.98 -6.57
N VAL A 91 -0.08 -11.73 -6.19
CA VAL A 91 0.43 -11.39 -4.86
C VAL A 91 -0.59 -11.78 -3.79
N LYS A 92 -0.13 -12.48 -2.75
CA LYS A 92 -0.93 -12.91 -1.61
C LYS A 92 -0.39 -12.31 -0.32
N ILE A 93 -1.28 -11.73 0.47
CA ILE A 93 -0.97 -11.17 1.79
C ILE A 93 -2.04 -11.73 2.74
N LYS A 94 -1.64 -12.61 3.65
CA LYS A 94 -2.59 -13.28 4.55
C LYS A 94 -3.18 -12.32 5.58
N GLY A 95 -2.38 -11.38 6.07
CA GLY A 95 -2.79 -10.33 6.99
C GLY A 95 -3.36 -9.10 6.28
N TYR A 96 -3.09 -7.93 6.85
CA TYR A 96 -3.50 -6.65 6.29
C TYR A 96 -2.44 -6.07 5.34
N ALA A 97 -2.80 -5.04 4.57
CA ALA A 97 -1.86 -4.30 3.73
C ALA A 97 -1.97 -2.79 3.97
N ASN A 98 -0.86 -2.14 4.31
CA ASN A 98 -0.79 -0.71 4.58
C ASN A 98 0.09 0.01 3.57
N PHE A 99 -0.55 0.83 2.73
CA PHE A 99 0.07 1.60 1.65
C PHE A 99 0.04 3.11 1.90
N LEU A 100 -0.12 3.56 3.15
CA LEU A 100 -0.17 4.98 3.52
C LEU A 100 0.93 5.78 2.80
N GLY A 101 0.58 6.75 1.95
CA GLY A 101 1.55 7.62 1.26
C GLY A 101 2.40 6.95 0.16
N ALA A 102 2.11 5.69 -0.20
CA ALA A 102 2.73 5.02 -1.34
C ALA A 102 2.30 5.66 -2.68
N LYS A 103 2.90 5.22 -3.79
CA LYS A 103 2.71 5.80 -5.13
C LYS A 103 1.77 4.97 -6.02
N ILE A 104 0.88 4.19 -5.41
CA ILE A 104 -0.08 3.34 -6.11
C ILE A 104 -1.16 4.21 -6.74
N GLU A 105 -1.24 4.18 -8.06
CA GLU A 105 -2.29 4.86 -8.84
C GLU A 105 -3.44 3.93 -9.21
N ASN A 106 -3.17 2.65 -9.45
CA ASN A 106 -4.18 1.67 -9.85
C ASN A 106 -4.01 0.38 -9.06
N TRP A 107 -5.10 -0.16 -8.51
CA TRP A 107 -5.07 -1.45 -7.84
C TRP A 107 -5.42 -2.58 -8.81
N PRO A 108 -4.62 -3.66 -8.91
CA PRO A 108 -4.84 -4.69 -9.91
C PRO A 108 -5.79 -5.79 -9.44
N ALA A 109 -6.46 -6.42 -10.41
CA ALA A 109 -7.22 -7.64 -10.16
C ALA A 109 -6.31 -8.82 -9.80
N GLY A 110 -6.80 -9.69 -8.92
CA GLY A 110 -6.13 -10.94 -8.54
C GLY A 110 -5.00 -10.77 -7.50
N VAL A 111 -4.98 -9.66 -6.77
CA VAL A 111 -4.24 -9.54 -5.50
C VAL A 111 -5.17 -9.96 -4.36
N SER A 112 -4.67 -10.78 -3.43
CA SER A 112 -5.43 -11.23 -2.26
C SER A 112 -4.86 -10.63 -0.99
N VAL A 113 -5.70 -9.96 -0.20
CA VAL A 113 -5.38 -9.44 1.14
C VAL A 113 -6.42 -9.99 2.11
N GLY A 114 -5.97 -10.65 3.18
CA GLY A 114 -6.86 -11.31 4.14
C GLY A 114 -7.42 -10.39 5.22
N GLY A 115 -6.89 -9.17 5.37
CA GLY A 115 -7.33 -8.16 6.33
C GLY A 115 -7.76 -6.84 5.69
N TYR A 116 -7.54 -5.75 6.43
CA TYR A 116 -7.81 -4.40 5.94
C TYR A 116 -6.81 -3.97 4.86
N ILE A 117 -7.21 -3.00 4.04
CA ILE A 117 -6.32 -2.33 3.08
C ILE A 117 -6.39 -0.81 3.31
N ASN A 118 -5.22 -0.21 3.51
CA ASN A 118 -5.10 1.23 3.71
C ASN A 118 -4.40 1.91 2.51
N PHE A 119 -5.14 2.68 1.73
CA PHE A 119 -4.63 3.51 0.61
C PHE A 119 -4.55 5.00 0.95
N THR A 120 -4.61 5.36 2.24
CA THR A 120 -4.59 6.77 2.65
C THR A 120 -3.41 7.52 2.03
N ASP A 121 -3.62 8.74 1.54
CA ASP A 121 -2.57 9.59 0.93
C ASP A 121 -1.87 9.01 -0.31
N THR A 122 -2.49 8.04 -1.00
CA THR A 122 -1.99 7.53 -2.27
C THR A 122 -2.61 8.28 -3.45
N PRO A 123 -1.96 8.32 -4.63
CA PRO A 123 -2.56 8.87 -5.83
C PRO A 123 -3.60 7.93 -6.48
N LEU A 124 -4.14 6.95 -5.76
CA LEU A 124 -5.04 5.92 -6.27
C LEU A 124 -6.25 6.52 -7.01
N ARG A 125 -6.52 6.02 -8.22
CA ARG A 125 -7.60 6.44 -9.13
C ARG A 125 -8.58 5.33 -9.46
N GLU A 126 -8.11 4.09 -9.49
CA GLU A 126 -8.92 2.95 -9.95
C GLU A 126 -8.74 1.71 -9.05
N LEU A 127 -9.87 1.03 -8.80
CA LEU A 127 -9.96 -0.28 -8.16
C LEU A 127 -10.55 -1.27 -9.18
N PRO A 128 -10.17 -2.56 -9.11
CA PRO A 128 -10.58 -3.54 -10.12
C PRO A 128 -12.07 -3.93 -9.98
N PRO A 129 -12.72 -4.42 -11.05
CA PRO A 129 -14.07 -4.98 -10.96
C PRO A 129 -14.16 -6.10 -9.91
N GLY A 130 -15.26 -6.14 -9.16
CA GLY A 130 -15.49 -7.15 -8.12
C GLY A 130 -14.51 -7.08 -6.94
N PHE A 131 -13.95 -5.90 -6.65
CA PHE A 131 -13.01 -5.72 -5.55
C PHE A 131 -13.65 -6.09 -4.19
N HIS A 132 -13.04 -7.06 -3.49
CA HIS A 132 -13.48 -7.52 -2.17
C HIS A 132 -12.38 -7.30 -1.14
N VAL A 133 -12.67 -6.51 -0.12
CA VAL A 133 -11.81 -6.29 1.06
C VAL A 133 -12.36 -7.06 2.25
N LYS A 134 -11.51 -7.90 2.87
CA LYS A 134 -11.89 -8.77 4.00
C LYS A 134 -11.96 -8.06 5.36
N GLY A 135 -11.43 -6.85 5.45
CA GLY A 135 -11.58 -5.96 6.60
C GLY A 135 -11.96 -4.56 6.17
N ASP A 136 -11.39 -3.57 6.84
CA ASP A 136 -11.63 -2.16 6.54
C ASP A 136 -10.93 -1.72 5.24
N LEU A 137 -11.52 -0.76 4.55
CA LEU A 137 -10.94 -0.11 3.37
C LEU A 137 -10.82 1.39 3.64
N SER A 138 -9.60 1.90 3.66
CA SER A 138 -9.35 3.35 3.69
C SER A 138 -8.94 3.87 2.31
N LEU A 139 -9.73 4.80 1.78
CA LEU A 139 -9.49 5.58 0.56
C LEU A 139 -9.33 7.08 0.89
N VAL A 140 -9.02 7.39 2.15
CA VAL A 140 -8.87 8.76 2.63
C VAL A 140 -7.82 9.52 1.81
N ARG A 141 -8.16 10.71 1.33
CA ARG A 141 -7.28 11.58 0.54
C ARG A 141 -6.68 10.94 -0.72
N THR A 142 -7.42 10.02 -1.34
CA THR A 142 -7.07 9.43 -2.65
C THR A 142 -7.64 10.25 -3.82
N GLN A 143 -7.23 9.93 -5.04
CA GLN A 143 -7.72 10.55 -6.27
C GLN A 143 -8.89 9.78 -6.92
N ILE A 144 -9.46 8.79 -6.22
CA ILE A 144 -10.53 7.93 -6.74
C ILE A 144 -11.82 8.72 -6.94
N GLU A 145 -12.43 8.56 -8.11
CA GLU A 145 -13.66 9.30 -8.50
C GLU A 145 -14.90 8.41 -8.52
N ALA A 146 -14.72 7.09 -8.63
CA ALA A 146 -15.77 6.07 -8.62
C ALA A 146 -15.25 4.77 -7.99
N LEU A 147 -16.13 4.03 -7.31
CA LEU A 147 -15.86 2.66 -6.87
C LEU A 147 -16.42 1.68 -7.92
N PRO A 148 -15.81 0.49 -8.08
CA PRO A 148 -16.30 -0.53 -9.01
C PRO A 148 -17.68 -1.04 -8.55
N ASP A 149 -18.54 -1.32 -9.52
CA ASP A 149 -19.84 -1.92 -9.24
C ASP A 149 -19.68 -3.30 -8.60
N GLY A 150 -20.52 -3.59 -7.60
CA GLY A 150 -20.45 -4.80 -6.80
C GLY A 150 -19.30 -4.85 -5.81
N ILE A 151 -18.66 -3.72 -5.46
CA ILE A 151 -17.63 -3.68 -4.41
C ILE A 151 -18.16 -4.23 -3.09
N VAL A 152 -17.33 -5.03 -2.40
CA VAL A 152 -17.63 -5.60 -1.08
C VAL A 152 -16.53 -5.21 -0.09
N VAL A 153 -16.93 -4.59 1.02
CA VAL A 153 -16.07 -4.31 2.17
C VAL A 153 -16.67 -5.00 3.39
N ASP A 154 -15.96 -6.01 3.91
CA ASP A 154 -16.42 -6.77 5.08
C ASP A 154 -16.28 -5.98 6.39
N GLY A 155 -15.50 -4.89 6.40
CA GLY A 155 -15.37 -3.95 7.51
C GLY A 155 -15.98 -2.57 7.20
N ASN A 156 -15.32 -1.53 7.71
CA ASN A 156 -15.67 -0.13 7.50
C ASN A 156 -15.07 0.42 6.20
N LEU A 157 -15.75 1.39 5.59
CA LEU A 157 -15.29 2.15 4.45
C LEU A 157 -14.99 3.59 4.86
N PHE A 158 -13.76 4.06 4.68
CA PHE A 158 -13.35 5.44 4.95
C PHE A 158 -12.99 6.14 3.64
N ILE A 159 -13.69 7.23 3.30
CA ILE A 159 -13.45 7.94 2.04
C ILE A 159 -12.99 9.39 2.23
N GLY A 160 -12.94 9.91 3.47
CA GLY A 160 -12.62 11.31 3.80
C GLY A 160 -11.57 12.00 2.90
N GLY A 161 -11.96 13.10 2.25
CA GLY A 161 -11.07 13.87 1.37
C GLY A 161 -10.67 13.20 0.03
N SER A 162 -11.31 12.09 -0.35
CA SER A 162 -11.20 11.54 -1.71
C SER A 162 -11.87 12.44 -2.77
N LYS A 163 -11.76 12.09 -4.05
CA LYS A 163 -12.53 12.71 -5.14
C LYS A 163 -13.87 12.01 -5.42
N LEU A 164 -14.25 11.04 -4.60
CA LEU A 164 -15.45 10.24 -4.80
C LEU A 164 -16.69 11.12 -4.60
N THR A 165 -17.50 11.26 -5.64
CA THR A 165 -18.76 12.02 -5.59
C THR A 165 -19.99 11.13 -5.80
N LYS A 166 -19.79 9.88 -6.24
CA LYS A 166 -20.84 8.94 -6.58
C LYS A 166 -20.46 7.53 -6.12
N PHE A 167 -21.40 6.84 -5.50
CA PHE A 167 -21.29 5.40 -5.28
C PHE A 167 -21.82 4.63 -6.51
N PRO A 168 -21.37 3.38 -6.71
CA PRO A 168 -21.89 2.50 -7.76
C PRO A 168 -23.33 2.07 -7.48
N ASP A 169 -23.99 1.47 -8.49
CA ASP A 169 -25.39 1.01 -8.39
C ASP A 169 -25.55 -0.06 -7.30
N THR A 170 -24.57 -0.96 -7.17
CA THR A 170 -24.54 -2.03 -6.17
C THR A 170 -23.26 -1.99 -5.34
N MET A 171 -23.38 -2.00 -4.01
CA MET A 171 -22.24 -2.17 -3.10
C MET A 171 -22.64 -2.78 -1.76
N THR A 172 -21.68 -3.42 -1.12
CA THR A 172 -21.81 -3.97 0.25
C THR A 172 -20.73 -3.39 1.17
N VAL A 173 -21.16 -2.86 2.31
CA VAL A 173 -20.28 -2.48 3.43
C VAL A 173 -20.86 -3.08 4.70
N LYS A 174 -20.22 -4.09 5.27
CA LYS A 174 -20.76 -4.76 6.48
C LYS A 174 -20.54 -3.95 7.76
N GLY A 175 -19.61 -3.00 7.76
CA GLY A 175 -19.42 -2.02 8.81
C GLY A 175 -20.09 -0.67 8.51
N ASN A 176 -19.43 0.41 8.92
CA ASN A 176 -19.87 1.79 8.72
C ASN A 176 -19.23 2.42 7.46
N ILE A 177 -19.88 3.45 6.93
CA ILE A 177 -19.32 4.32 5.89
C ILE A 177 -18.98 5.67 6.53
N PHE A 178 -17.71 6.06 6.53
CA PHE A 178 -17.22 7.35 7.02
C PHE A 178 -16.92 8.27 5.85
N LEU A 179 -17.78 9.28 5.67
CA LEU A 179 -17.68 10.24 4.57
C LEU A 179 -16.53 11.22 4.79
N GLY A 180 -16.23 11.59 6.04
CA GLY A 180 -15.13 12.48 6.40
C GLY A 180 -15.14 13.79 5.62
N GLY A 181 -16.33 14.38 5.45
CA GLY A 181 -16.56 15.60 4.69
C GLY A 181 -16.72 15.45 3.18
N ASN A 182 -16.67 14.24 2.62
CA ASN A 182 -17.02 14.04 1.20
C ASN A 182 -18.49 14.34 0.93
N ARG A 183 -18.76 14.94 -0.23
CA ARG A 183 -20.12 15.18 -0.72
C ARG A 183 -20.48 14.12 -1.77
N ILE A 184 -21.33 13.18 -1.38
CA ILE A 184 -21.87 12.16 -2.27
C ILE A 184 -23.21 12.63 -2.84
N ASN A 185 -23.31 12.71 -4.16
CA ASN A 185 -24.50 13.15 -4.88
C ASN A 185 -25.27 11.99 -5.54
N THR A 186 -24.70 10.79 -5.60
CA THR A 186 -25.35 9.58 -6.11
C THR A 186 -25.10 8.43 -5.14
N TRP A 187 -26.18 7.88 -4.59
CA TRP A 187 -26.16 6.72 -3.70
C TRP A 187 -26.51 5.43 -4.46
N PRO A 188 -26.10 4.26 -3.96
CA PRO A 188 -26.42 2.98 -4.60
C PRO A 188 -27.91 2.73 -4.65
N LYS A 189 -28.38 2.08 -5.71
CA LYS A 189 -29.74 1.50 -5.76
C LYS A 189 -29.84 0.30 -4.82
N ASN A 190 -28.78 -0.50 -4.76
CA ASN A 190 -28.67 -1.71 -3.95
C ASN A 190 -27.51 -1.58 -2.97
N LEU A 191 -27.79 -1.03 -1.79
CA LEU A 191 -26.81 -0.93 -0.70
C LEU A 191 -27.09 -2.00 0.36
N THR A 192 -26.14 -2.89 0.59
CA THR A 192 -26.12 -3.71 1.80
C THR A 192 -25.20 -3.04 2.82
N LEU A 193 -25.78 -2.46 3.87
CA LEU A 193 -25.06 -1.75 4.92
C LEU A 193 -25.32 -2.40 6.28
N GLY A 194 -24.26 -2.81 6.98
CA GLY A 194 -24.38 -3.40 8.33
C GLY A 194 -24.28 -2.39 9.48
N GLY A 195 -23.72 -1.21 9.22
CA GLY A 195 -23.59 -0.12 10.19
C GLY A 195 -24.33 1.15 9.77
N ALA A 196 -23.77 2.29 10.10
CA ALA A 196 -24.30 3.61 9.77
C ALA A 196 -23.43 4.35 8.75
N VAL A 197 -24.00 5.42 8.18
CA VAL A 197 -23.24 6.43 7.45
C VAL A 197 -22.91 7.56 8.42
N ALA A 198 -21.62 7.81 8.63
CA ALA A 198 -21.11 8.91 9.43
C ALA A 198 -20.56 10.03 8.51
N PRO A 199 -20.80 11.31 8.85
CA PRO A 199 -20.36 12.45 8.04
C PRO A 199 -18.84 12.62 7.97
#